data_AF-A0A918RN84-F1
#
_entry.id   AF-A0A918RN84-F1
#
_cell.length_a   1.000
_cell.length_b   1.000
_cell.length_c   1.000
_cell.angle_alpha   90.00
_cell.angle_beta   90.00
_cell.angle_gamma   90.00
#
_symmetry.space_group_name_H-M   'P 1'
#
loop_
_entity.id
_entity.type
_entity.pdbx_description
1 polymer ?
#
loop_
_entity_poly.entity_id
_entity_poly.type
_entity_poly.pdbx_seq_one_letter_code
_entity_poly.pdbx_strand_id
1 'polypeptide(L)'
;MSAPETDPYAFKPEDDCYHQLSDDPYETETNWWSFNIPARKIGCWIHTPYYPNRKTVTWRIFVWDDAGYDPTRMAYYKKVEEAPMPDNPDLRDITFPGGGYTLKMLEPGMKYHLQYADPDRDFALDFVFTGVHPPRRFEPGEPPFIQTPHYDQLGRVQGTMRLNGEDIAFDSWSVRDRTWGPRGGPYAQSKKQNYATDLDRVKHPGGARWREIERERGRGRIQYIFGHADGDSGFLGFARPQDGDADGWSPMNGGYLLRDGTFGNLAKEGSRMRSFRNPETGWCSHMQVELVDTLGRTMTVEGTAISRMSEAGYGTNQLMRWDYDGKIGWGEDQDVWNGRHFQRMLQALRAWK
;
A
#
# COMPACT_ATOMS: atom_id res chain seq x y z
N MET A 1 -14.54 -9.22 21.07
CA MET A 1 -13.77 -7.96 21.17
C MET A 1 -13.30 -7.82 22.61
N SER A 2 -12.00 -7.83 22.85
CA SER A 2 -11.47 -7.06 23.99
C SER A 2 -11.82 -5.59 23.75
N ALA A 3 -12.20 -4.87 24.81
CA ALA A 3 -12.40 -3.43 24.72
C ALA A 3 -11.14 -2.74 24.16
N PRO A 4 -11.27 -1.57 23.47
CA PRO A 4 -10.12 -0.79 22.99
C PRO A 4 -9.07 -0.51 24.08
N GLU A 5 -9.46 -0.54 25.35
CA GLU A 5 -8.62 -0.28 26.51
C GLU A 5 -7.59 -1.38 26.85
N THR A 6 -7.59 -2.54 26.17
CA THR A 6 -6.67 -3.64 26.54
C THR A 6 -5.77 -4.15 25.40
N ASP A 7 -5.66 -3.46 24.26
CA ASP A 7 -4.62 -3.81 23.28
C ASP A 7 -3.30 -3.13 23.69
N PRO A 8 -2.31 -3.87 24.24
CA PRO A 8 -1.04 -3.29 24.66
C PRO A 8 -0.22 -2.74 23.50
N TYR A 9 -0.64 -3.00 22.26
CA TYR A 9 -0.01 -2.58 21.02
C TYR A 9 -0.88 -1.61 20.20
N ALA A 10 -1.92 -1.03 20.82
CA ALA A 10 -2.68 0.05 20.21
C ALA A 10 -1.76 1.23 19.88
N PHE A 11 -2.08 1.92 18.78
CA PHE A 11 -1.44 3.17 18.41
C PHE A 11 -1.62 4.19 19.53
N LYS A 12 -0.53 4.84 19.94
CA LYS A 12 -0.54 5.85 21.00
C LYS A 12 -0.33 7.25 20.42
N PRO A 13 -0.69 8.32 21.15
CA PRO A 13 -0.42 9.68 20.70
C PRO A 13 1.05 9.95 20.36
N GLU A 14 1.99 9.24 20.99
CA GLU A 14 3.43 9.37 20.68
C GLU A 14 3.80 8.83 19.30
N ASP A 15 3.02 7.88 18.76
CA ASP A 15 3.28 7.26 17.45
C ASP A 15 2.97 8.24 16.27
N ASP A 16 2.35 9.39 16.56
CA ASP A 16 2.25 10.54 15.66
C ASP A 16 3.55 11.33 15.53
N CYS A 17 4.55 11.05 16.37
CA CYS A 17 5.90 11.61 16.26
C CYS A 17 6.83 10.64 15.51
N TYR A 18 8.08 11.08 15.31
CA TYR A 18 9.15 10.16 14.96
C TYR A 18 9.65 9.42 16.20
N HIS A 19 9.93 8.13 16.04
CA HIS A 19 10.36 7.26 17.13
C HIS A 19 11.88 7.36 17.35
N GLN A 20 12.30 7.13 18.59
CA GLN A 20 13.70 6.77 18.84
C GLN A 20 13.89 5.29 18.52
N LEU A 21 14.62 5.01 17.43
CA LEU A 21 14.91 3.66 16.95
C LEU A 21 16.33 3.22 17.37
N SER A 22 16.75 2.03 16.96
CA SER A 22 18.13 1.57 17.21
C SER A 22 19.15 2.36 16.40
N ASP A 23 20.45 2.14 16.62
CA ASP A 23 21.52 2.77 15.83
C ASP A 23 21.76 2.10 14.46
N ASP A 24 20.91 1.16 14.04
CA ASP A 24 21.07 0.47 12.75
C ASP A 24 20.90 1.45 11.57
N PRO A 25 21.87 1.57 10.64
CA PRO A 25 21.80 2.54 9.53
C PRO A 25 20.61 2.32 8.58
N TYR A 26 19.95 1.17 8.63
CA TYR A 26 18.77 0.83 7.84
C TYR A 26 17.44 1.15 8.51
N GLU A 27 17.45 1.68 9.74
CA GLU A 27 16.24 2.17 10.38
C GLU A 27 15.50 3.14 9.45
N THR A 28 14.22 2.87 9.26
CA THR A 28 13.36 3.63 8.36
C THR A 28 12.01 3.80 9.03
N GLU A 29 11.45 5.00 8.95
CA GLU A 29 10.12 5.31 9.43
C GLU A 29 9.30 5.93 8.30
N THR A 30 8.20 5.30 7.90
CA THR A 30 7.38 5.71 6.76
C THR A 30 6.23 6.60 7.20
N ASN A 31 5.89 7.56 6.34
CA ASN A 31 4.66 8.32 6.39
C ASN A 31 4.01 8.24 5.01
N TRP A 32 2.87 7.56 4.89
CA TRP A 32 2.20 7.30 3.61
C TRP A 32 0.75 7.74 3.64
N TRP A 33 0.34 8.41 2.58
CA TRP A 33 -1.02 8.90 2.36
C TRP A 33 -1.44 8.55 0.95
N SER A 34 -2.70 8.14 0.81
CA SER A 34 -3.32 7.94 -0.49
C SER A 34 -4.65 8.66 -0.59
N PHE A 35 -5.05 8.98 -1.81
CA PHE A 35 -6.43 9.32 -2.16
C PHE A 35 -6.68 8.98 -3.63
N ASN A 36 -7.95 9.00 -4.02
CA ASN A 36 -8.34 8.73 -5.39
C ASN A 36 -9.45 9.68 -5.86
N ILE A 37 -9.53 9.90 -7.17
CA ILE A 37 -10.60 10.67 -7.82
C ILE A 37 -11.17 9.79 -8.95
N PRO A 38 -12.08 8.87 -8.64
CA PRO A 38 -12.52 7.83 -9.58
C PRO A 38 -13.10 8.37 -10.89
N ALA A 39 -13.86 9.47 -10.83
CA ALA A 39 -14.45 10.11 -12.00
C ALA A 39 -13.40 10.62 -13.01
N ARG A 40 -12.16 10.83 -12.55
CA ARG A 40 -11.02 11.24 -13.37
C ARG A 40 -10.01 10.10 -13.54
N LYS A 41 -10.32 8.89 -13.02
CA LYS A 41 -9.43 7.72 -12.99
C LYS A 41 -8.09 8.00 -12.30
N ILE A 42 -8.08 8.92 -11.33
CA ILE A 42 -6.85 9.35 -10.68
C ILE A 42 -6.62 8.56 -9.38
N GLY A 43 -5.39 8.11 -9.19
CA GLY A 43 -4.85 7.76 -7.87
C GLY A 43 -3.67 8.66 -7.51
N CYS A 44 -3.43 8.86 -6.22
CA CYS A 44 -2.34 9.70 -5.73
C CYS A 44 -1.73 9.11 -4.47
N TRP A 45 -0.39 9.13 -4.40
CA TRP A 45 0.37 8.86 -3.19
C TRP A 45 1.22 10.04 -2.76
N ILE A 46 1.34 10.18 -1.44
CA ILE A 46 2.41 10.90 -0.78
C ILE A 46 3.15 9.90 0.10
N HIS A 47 4.42 9.61 -0.21
CA HIS A 47 5.21 8.62 0.52
C HIS A 47 6.54 9.21 0.97
N THR A 48 6.80 9.13 2.28
CA THR A 48 7.91 9.85 2.92
C THR A 48 8.66 8.99 3.93
N PRO A 49 9.55 8.10 3.48
CA PRO A 49 10.48 7.42 4.37
C PRO A 49 11.53 8.39 4.95
N TYR A 50 11.57 8.48 6.27
CA TYR A 50 12.62 9.11 7.05
C TYR A 50 13.67 8.08 7.48
N TYR A 51 14.94 8.44 7.41
CA TYR A 51 16.09 7.62 7.77
C TYR A 51 16.81 8.25 8.98
N PRO A 52 16.37 7.96 10.23
CA PRO A 52 16.82 8.69 11.42
C PRO A 52 18.34 8.69 11.61
N ASN A 53 18.98 7.54 11.44
CA ASN A 53 20.43 7.41 11.68
C ASN A 53 21.28 8.03 10.56
N ARG A 54 20.66 8.37 9.43
CA ARG A 54 21.29 9.09 8.33
C ARG A 54 20.91 10.57 8.32
N LYS A 55 19.93 10.96 9.14
CA LYS A 55 19.34 12.31 9.20
C LYS A 55 18.89 12.82 7.83
N THR A 56 18.34 11.93 7.02
CA THR A 56 17.82 12.26 5.69
C THR A 56 16.40 11.76 5.53
N VAL A 57 15.65 12.41 4.63
CA VAL A 57 14.31 12.00 4.26
C VAL A 57 14.20 11.94 2.75
N THR A 58 13.57 10.89 2.25
CA THR A 58 13.13 10.84 0.85
C THR A 58 11.63 11.06 0.87
N TRP A 59 11.13 11.97 0.04
CA TRP A 59 9.69 12.11 -0.17
C TRP A 59 9.34 12.04 -1.65
N ARG A 60 8.13 11.55 -1.90
CA ARG A 60 7.57 11.41 -3.25
C ARG A 60 6.12 11.80 -3.21
N ILE A 61 5.72 12.55 -4.23
CA ILE A 61 4.32 12.82 -4.54
C ILE A 61 4.12 12.40 -5.98
N PHE A 62 3.16 11.53 -6.22
CA PHE A 62 2.84 11.10 -7.57
C PHE A 62 1.35 10.89 -7.74
N VAL A 63 0.86 11.38 -8.88
CA VAL A 63 -0.52 11.34 -9.31
C VAL A 63 -0.52 10.65 -10.66
N TRP A 64 -1.29 9.58 -10.79
CA TRP A 64 -1.44 8.86 -12.05
C TRP A 64 -2.89 8.88 -12.49
N ASP A 65 -3.08 8.86 -13.80
CA ASP A 65 -4.36 8.70 -14.48
C ASP A 65 -4.23 7.59 -15.53
N ASP A 66 -5.16 7.51 -16.49
CA ASP A 66 -5.11 6.55 -17.58
C ASP A 66 -4.27 6.99 -18.80
N ALA A 67 -3.61 8.16 -18.74
CA ALA A 67 -2.78 8.67 -19.83
C ALA A 67 -1.35 8.10 -19.82
N GLY A 68 -0.79 7.78 -18.66
CA GLY A 68 0.59 7.33 -18.55
C GLY A 68 0.93 6.66 -17.21
N TYR A 69 1.73 5.60 -17.28
CA TYR A 69 2.10 4.83 -16.09
C TYR A 69 3.49 5.16 -15.54
N ASP A 70 4.42 5.66 -16.34
CA ASP A 70 5.80 5.88 -15.91
C ASP A 70 6.03 7.32 -15.43
N PRO A 71 7.13 7.59 -14.70
CA PRO A 71 7.40 8.90 -14.11
C PRO A 71 7.38 10.08 -15.09
N THR A 72 7.60 9.85 -16.39
CA THR A 72 7.62 10.93 -17.39
C THR A 72 6.24 11.24 -17.95
N ARG A 73 5.29 10.30 -17.86
CA ARG A 73 3.94 10.41 -18.42
C ARG A 73 2.82 10.45 -17.39
N MET A 74 3.12 10.17 -16.12
CA MET A 74 2.17 10.37 -15.02
C MET A 74 1.70 11.82 -14.96
N ALA A 75 0.44 12.02 -14.52
CA ALA A 75 -0.18 13.33 -14.38
C ALA A 75 0.66 14.29 -13.51
N TYR A 76 1.29 13.76 -12.46
CA TYR A 76 2.31 14.46 -11.70
C TYR A 76 3.29 13.47 -11.08
N TYR A 77 4.59 13.80 -11.06
CA TYR A 77 5.59 13.04 -10.34
C TYR A 77 6.69 13.96 -9.84
N LYS A 78 6.96 13.90 -8.54
CA LYS A 78 8.12 14.52 -7.93
C LYS A 78 8.69 13.62 -6.85
N LYS A 79 10.01 13.57 -6.84
CA LYS A 79 10.81 12.82 -5.87
C LYS A 79 12.01 13.65 -5.49
N VAL A 80 12.21 13.81 -4.19
CA VAL A 80 13.45 14.34 -3.64
C VAL A 80 14.06 13.24 -2.80
N GLU A 81 15.28 12.85 -3.16
CA GLU A 81 16.02 11.79 -2.48
C GLU A 81 16.90 12.38 -1.39
N GLU A 82 16.81 11.77 -0.22
CA GLU A 82 17.72 11.98 0.90
C GLU A 82 18.01 13.46 1.22
N ALA A 83 16.96 14.28 1.20
CA ALA A 83 17.05 15.65 1.67
C ALA A 83 17.49 15.67 3.15
N PRO A 84 18.42 16.56 3.55
CA PRO A 84 18.82 16.70 4.94
C PRO A 84 17.62 17.07 5.82
N MET A 85 17.38 16.27 6.86
CA MET A 85 16.32 16.51 7.84
C MET A 85 16.86 17.37 8.99
N PRO A 86 16.12 18.38 9.46
CA PRO A 86 16.50 19.13 10.67
C PRO A 86 16.62 18.22 11.89
N ASP A 87 17.41 18.63 12.88
CA ASP A 87 17.46 17.95 14.17
C ASP A 87 16.11 18.06 14.89
N ASN A 88 15.72 17.01 15.61
CA ASN A 88 14.47 16.90 16.36
C ASN A 88 13.20 17.19 15.51
N PRO A 89 13.00 16.51 14.37
CA PRO A 89 11.82 16.73 13.55
C PRO A 89 10.56 16.28 14.31
N ASP A 90 9.51 17.10 14.26
CA ASP A 90 8.21 16.79 14.86
C ASP A 90 7.19 16.49 13.76
N LEU A 91 6.86 15.21 13.57
CA LEU A 91 5.93 14.79 12.53
C LEU A 91 4.51 15.33 12.75
N ARG A 92 4.18 15.89 13.92
CA ARG A 92 2.84 16.48 14.18
C ARG A 92 2.68 17.85 13.53
N ASP A 93 3.75 18.57 13.23
CA ASP A 93 3.73 19.84 12.50
C ASP A 93 5.08 20.02 11.80
N ILE A 94 5.16 19.58 10.53
CA ILE A 94 6.40 19.53 9.77
C ILE A 94 6.22 20.08 8.36
N THR A 95 7.24 20.79 7.89
CA THR A 95 7.46 21.05 6.46
C THR A 95 8.62 20.19 6.01
N PHE A 96 8.38 19.26 5.09
CA PHE A 96 9.45 18.39 4.61
C PHE A 96 10.50 19.17 3.80
N PRO A 97 11.80 18.94 4.03
CA PRO A 97 12.90 19.69 3.41
C PRO A 97 12.97 19.44 1.90
N GLY A 98 13.72 20.30 1.20
CA GLY A 98 13.85 20.21 -0.27
C GLY A 98 12.59 20.67 -1.03
N GLY A 99 11.75 21.49 -0.39
CA GLY A 99 10.48 21.95 -0.97
C GLY A 99 9.39 20.88 -0.94
N GLY A 100 9.37 20.03 0.09
CA GLY A 100 8.35 19.02 0.31
C GLY A 100 7.03 19.59 0.82
N TYR A 101 6.09 18.71 1.10
CA TYR A 101 4.77 19.07 1.61
C TYR A 101 4.82 19.44 3.10
N THR A 102 3.79 20.13 3.56
CA THR A 102 3.52 20.35 4.98
C THR A 102 2.56 19.28 5.48
N LEU A 103 2.75 18.87 6.72
CA LEU A 103 1.82 17.99 7.43
C LEU A 103 1.57 18.58 8.81
N LYS A 104 0.29 18.71 9.15
CA LYS A 104 -0.15 19.18 10.45
C LYS A 104 -1.21 18.26 11.04
N MET A 105 -0.92 17.69 12.19
CA MET A 105 -1.87 16.98 13.02
C MET A 105 -2.87 17.98 13.61
N LEU A 106 -4.15 17.75 13.33
CA LEU A 106 -5.28 18.53 13.84
C LEU A 106 -5.93 17.85 15.04
N GLU A 107 -5.95 16.52 15.05
CA GLU A 107 -6.46 15.68 16.14
C GLU A 107 -5.55 14.45 16.27
N PRO A 108 -4.99 14.16 17.46
CA PRO A 108 -4.11 13.01 17.67
C PRO A 108 -4.68 11.70 17.15
N GLY A 109 -3.88 10.98 16.36
CA GLY A 109 -4.22 9.68 15.78
C GLY A 109 -5.30 9.72 14.69
N MET A 110 -5.98 10.85 14.48
CA MET A 110 -7.27 10.86 13.77
C MET A 110 -7.36 11.87 12.63
N LYS A 111 -6.80 13.08 12.76
CA LYS A 111 -7.05 14.12 11.76
C LYS A 111 -5.78 14.88 11.40
N TYR A 112 -5.50 14.99 10.10
CA TYR A 112 -4.27 15.60 9.58
C TYR A 112 -4.57 16.45 8.36
N HIS A 113 -3.93 17.61 8.29
CA HIS A 113 -3.96 18.52 7.14
C HIS A 113 -2.64 18.41 6.40
N LEU A 114 -2.71 18.29 5.08
CA LEU A 114 -1.55 18.19 4.20
C LEU A 114 -1.64 19.26 3.11
N GLN A 115 -0.54 19.96 2.86
CA GLN A 115 -0.46 20.94 1.79
C GLN A 115 0.84 20.81 0.99
N TYR A 116 0.74 21.02 -0.31
CA TYR A 116 1.88 20.99 -1.22
C TYR A 116 1.67 21.96 -2.38
N ALA A 117 2.72 22.61 -2.86
CA ALA A 117 2.68 23.44 -4.06
C ALA A 117 3.94 23.28 -4.90
N ASP A 118 3.76 23.18 -6.21
CA ASP A 118 4.79 23.26 -7.24
C ASP A 118 4.30 24.21 -8.36
N PRO A 119 4.51 25.52 -8.20
CA PRO A 119 4.03 26.53 -9.17
C PRO A 119 4.63 26.33 -10.56
N ASP A 120 5.87 25.82 -10.67
CA ASP A 120 6.55 25.59 -11.95
C ASP A 120 5.86 24.48 -12.77
N ARG A 121 5.14 23.58 -12.09
CA ARG A 121 4.36 22.49 -12.68
C ARG A 121 2.86 22.74 -12.67
N ASP A 122 2.44 23.92 -12.22
CA ASP A 122 1.03 24.26 -12.05
C ASP A 122 0.26 23.20 -11.24
N PHE A 123 0.89 22.75 -10.15
CA PHE A 123 0.41 21.66 -9.30
C PHE A 123 0.34 22.07 -7.84
N ALA A 124 -0.71 21.65 -7.15
CA ALA A 124 -0.85 21.84 -5.71
C ALA A 124 -1.81 20.81 -5.10
N LEU A 125 -1.65 20.56 -3.80
CA LEU A 125 -2.54 19.75 -2.98
C LEU A 125 -2.88 20.52 -1.71
N ASP A 126 -4.14 20.49 -1.31
CA ASP A 126 -4.60 20.96 0.00
C ASP A 126 -5.75 20.08 0.45
N PHE A 127 -5.53 19.24 1.46
CA PHE A 127 -6.55 18.30 1.91
C PHE A 127 -6.42 17.90 3.38
N VAL A 128 -7.53 17.43 3.92
CA VAL A 128 -7.63 16.88 5.26
C VAL A 128 -7.95 15.39 5.17
N PHE A 129 -7.16 14.58 5.86
CA PHE A 129 -7.50 13.20 6.21
C PHE A 129 -8.22 13.19 7.56
N THR A 130 -9.37 12.52 7.64
CA THR A 130 -10.10 12.26 8.89
C THR A 130 -10.34 10.76 9.02
N GLY A 131 -9.69 10.13 10.00
CA GLY A 131 -9.80 8.71 10.29
C GLY A 131 -11.22 8.32 10.71
N VAL A 132 -11.64 7.13 10.32
CA VAL A 132 -12.94 6.56 10.71
C VAL A 132 -12.85 5.77 12.01
N HIS A 133 -11.65 5.28 12.31
CA HIS A 133 -11.33 4.49 13.48
C HIS A 133 -9.90 4.81 13.93
N PRO A 134 -9.51 4.56 15.19
CA PRO A 134 -8.11 4.65 15.61
C PRO A 134 -7.20 3.75 14.76
N PRO A 135 -5.93 4.12 14.49
CA PRO A 135 -5.04 3.32 13.65
C PRO A 135 -4.94 1.88 14.15
N ARG A 136 -5.03 0.92 13.23
CA ARG A 136 -4.98 -0.50 13.56
C ARG A 136 -3.64 -1.07 13.17
N ARG A 137 -3.03 -1.78 14.11
CA ARG A 137 -1.77 -2.47 13.89
C ARG A 137 -2.01 -3.77 13.11
N PHE A 138 -1.05 -4.13 12.27
CA PHE A 138 -0.89 -5.49 11.79
C PHE A 138 -0.36 -6.41 12.91
N GLU A 139 -0.76 -7.68 12.90
CA GLU A 139 -0.36 -8.66 13.90
C GLU A 139 1.18 -8.74 14.01
N PRO A 140 1.78 -8.50 15.19
CA PRO A 140 3.23 -8.58 15.38
C PRO A 140 3.78 -9.97 14.99
N GLY A 141 4.93 -10.00 14.31
CA GLY A 141 5.62 -11.26 14.01
C GLY A 141 5.04 -12.03 12.82
N GLU A 142 3.96 -11.55 12.21
CA GLU A 142 3.33 -12.18 11.04
C GLU A 142 3.80 -11.52 9.73
N PRO A 143 3.96 -12.28 8.64
CA PRO A 143 4.25 -11.69 7.33
C PRO A 143 3.10 -10.78 6.84
N PRO A 144 3.41 -9.68 6.12
CA PRO A 144 4.74 -9.27 5.66
C PRO A 144 5.57 -8.52 6.72
N PHE A 145 4.99 -8.11 7.84
CA PHE A 145 5.61 -7.23 8.84
C PHE A 145 6.05 -7.99 10.10
N ILE A 146 7.04 -8.86 9.94
CA ILE A 146 7.51 -9.72 11.02
C ILE A 146 8.26 -8.92 12.10
N GLN A 147 9.04 -7.92 11.69
CA GLN A 147 9.98 -7.21 12.56
C GLN A 147 9.69 -5.72 12.69
N THR A 148 8.71 -5.21 11.95
CA THR A 148 8.41 -3.78 11.85
C THR A 148 6.95 -3.56 12.24
N PRO A 149 6.64 -2.77 13.27
CA PRO A 149 5.25 -2.35 13.51
C PRO A 149 4.71 -1.65 12.27
N HIS A 150 3.51 -2.05 11.82
CA HIS A 150 2.81 -1.47 10.67
C HIS A 150 1.38 -1.14 11.10
N TYR A 151 0.92 0.06 10.77
CA TYR A 151 -0.42 0.53 11.05
C TYR A 151 -1.08 1.00 9.77
N ASP A 152 -2.34 0.63 9.60
CA ASP A 152 -3.21 1.15 8.56
C ASP A 152 -4.41 1.85 9.21
N GLN A 153 -4.87 2.92 8.58
CA GLN A 153 -6.07 3.63 9.01
C GLN A 153 -6.89 4.06 7.80
N LEU A 154 -8.15 3.61 7.74
CA LEU A 154 -9.14 4.14 6.82
C LEU A 154 -9.53 5.56 7.26
N GLY A 155 -9.58 6.48 6.30
CA GLY A 155 -10.12 7.81 6.52
C GLY A 155 -10.84 8.36 5.31
N ARG A 156 -11.64 9.40 5.57
CA ARG A 156 -12.17 10.29 4.55
C ARG A 156 -11.11 11.33 4.21
N VAL A 157 -10.82 11.49 2.93
CA VAL A 157 -9.84 12.45 2.41
C VAL A 157 -10.57 13.49 1.57
N GLN A 158 -10.57 14.73 2.05
CA GLN A 158 -11.34 15.82 1.44
C GLN A 158 -10.43 17.01 1.17
N GLY A 159 -10.49 17.56 -0.04
CA GLY A 159 -9.63 18.67 -0.41
C GLY A 159 -9.71 19.07 -1.88
N THR A 160 -8.69 19.78 -2.32
CA THR A 160 -8.54 20.24 -3.72
C THR A 160 -7.14 19.88 -4.23
N MET A 161 -7.07 19.51 -5.50
CA MET A 161 -5.83 19.34 -6.24
C MET A 161 -5.82 20.29 -7.44
N ARG A 162 -4.79 21.14 -7.52
CA ARG A 162 -4.49 21.92 -8.73
C ARG A 162 -3.69 21.03 -9.68
N LEU A 163 -4.13 20.87 -10.91
CA LEU A 163 -3.46 20.07 -11.94
C LEU A 163 -3.75 20.64 -13.33
N ASN A 164 -2.73 21.04 -14.10
CA ASN A 164 -2.83 21.43 -15.51
C ASN A 164 -3.94 22.46 -15.83
N GLY A 165 -3.90 23.62 -15.21
CA GLY A 165 -4.93 24.67 -15.34
C GLY A 165 -6.19 24.54 -14.47
N GLU A 166 -6.45 23.38 -13.85
CA GLU A 166 -7.72 23.08 -13.18
C GLU A 166 -7.58 22.85 -11.66
N ASP A 167 -8.55 23.34 -10.88
CA ASP A 167 -8.77 22.97 -9.48
C ASP A 167 -9.81 21.85 -9.39
N ILE A 168 -9.37 20.67 -8.96
CA ILE A 168 -10.18 19.46 -8.84
C ILE A 168 -10.50 19.24 -7.37
N ALA A 169 -11.74 19.49 -6.97
CA ALA A 169 -12.23 19.10 -5.66
C ALA A 169 -12.40 17.58 -5.59
N PHE A 170 -12.06 16.99 -4.44
CA PHE A 170 -12.23 15.55 -4.21
C PHE A 170 -12.69 15.24 -2.79
N ASP A 171 -13.40 14.12 -2.69
CA ASP A 171 -13.91 13.53 -1.47
C ASP A 171 -13.87 12.02 -1.64
N SER A 172 -12.95 11.35 -0.96
CA SER A 172 -12.67 9.94 -1.17
C SER A 172 -12.45 9.20 0.14
N TRP A 173 -12.62 7.88 0.09
CA TRP A 173 -12.22 6.97 1.16
C TRP A 173 -10.91 6.32 0.75
N SER A 174 -9.90 6.45 1.61
CA SER A 174 -8.58 5.88 1.35
C SER A 174 -7.81 5.63 2.64
N VAL A 175 -6.65 5.02 2.50
CA VAL A 175 -5.84 4.57 3.63
C VAL A 175 -4.62 5.48 3.82
N ARG A 176 -4.24 5.69 5.07
CA ARG A 176 -2.88 6.10 5.44
C ARG A 176 -2.16 4.94 6.12
N ASP A 177 -0.84 4.95 6.05
CA ASP A 177 -0.01 3.96 6.69
C ASP A 177 1.15 4.59 7.46
N ARG A 178 1.61 3.84 8.45
CA ARG A 178 2.84 4.10 9.20
C ARG A 178 3.54 2.80 9.45
N THR A 179 4.84 2.77 9.25
CA THR A 179 5.68 1.65 9.65
C THR A 179 7.01 2.17 10.14
N TRP A 180 7.63 1.46 11.06
CA TRP A 180 9.00 1.75 11.46
C TRP A 180 9.81 0.48 11.72
N GLY A 181 11.12 0.61 11.57
CA GLY A 181 12.09 -0.45 11.76
C GLY A 181 13.02 -0.60 10.56
N PRO A 182 13.98 -1.53 10.62
CA PRO A 182 15.05 -1.61 9.64
C PRO A 182 14.58 -2.22 8.30
N ARG A 183 14.89 -1.56 7.18
CA ARG A 183 14.39 -1.92 5.82
C ARG A 183 15.48 -2.25 4.79
N GLY A 184 16.70 -2.55 5.20
CA GLY A 184 17.83 -2.81 4.30
C GLY A 184 18.78 -3.92 4.78
N GLY A 185 19.90 -4.09 4.10
CA GLY A 185 20.91 -5.10 4.45
C GLY A 185 20.32 -6.51 4.70
N PRO A 186 20.52 -7.11 5.89
CA PRO A 186 20.00 -8.44 6.20
C PRO A 186 18.46 -8.51 6.26
N TYR A 187 17.78 -7.37 6.47
CA TYR A 187 16.31 -7.29 6.57
C TYR A 187 15.61 -7.30 5.21
N ALA A 188 16.34 -6.97 4.13
CA ALA A 188 15.81 -6.99 2.76
C ALA A 188 15.90 -8.39 2.09
N GLN A 189 16.45 -9.39 2.78
CA GLN A 189 16.71 -10.72 2.23
C GLN A 189 15.95 -11.82 2.97
N SER A 190 15.64 -12.90 2.24
CA SER A 190 15.10 -14.13 2.83
C SER A 190 16.11 -14.76 3.78
N LYS A 191 15.68 -15.15 5.00
CA LYS A 191 16.51 -15.91 5.96
C LYS A 191 17.00 -17.24 5.39
N LYS A 192 16.24 -17.87 4.48
CA LYS A 192 16.71 -19.03 3.72
C LYS A 192 17.48 -18.51 2.50
N GLN A 193 18.80 -18.50 2.61
CA GLN A 193 19.70 -17.97 1.57
C GLN A 193 19.87 -18.92 0.37
N ASN A 194 19.80 -20.24 0.62
CA ASN A 194 20.09 -21.25 -0.41
C ASN A 194 18.87 -22.11 -0.75
N TYR A 195 18.55 -22.16 -2.03
CA TYR A 195 17.64 -23.12 -2.66
C TYR A 195 18.43 -23.78 -3.79
N ALA A 196 18.41 -25.11 -3.90
CA ALA A 196 19.19 -25.81 -4.90
C ALA A 196 18.63 -25.57 -6.32
N THR A 197 17.32 -25.43 -6.45
CA THR A 197 16.62 -25.10 -7.70
C THR A 197 15.53 -24.05 -7.48
N ASP A 198 15.01 -23.49 -8.58
CA ASP A 198 13.82 -22.63 -8.52
C ASP A 198 12.55 -23.42 -8.12
N LEU A 199 12.47 -24.72 -8.44
CA LEU A 199 11.34 -25.57 -8.03
C LEU A 199 11.27 -25.71 -6.51
N ASP A 200 12.41 -25.75 -5.82
CA ASP A 200 12.47 -25.80 -4.36
C ASP A 200 11.91 -24.52 -3.69
N ARG A 201 11.70 -23.45 -4.48
CA ARG A 201 11.11 -22.19 -4.01
C ARG A 201 9.59 -22.18 -4.08
N VAL A 202 8.97 -23.14 -4.77
CA VAL A 202 7.52 -23.20 -4.99
C VAL A 202 6.93 -24.23 -4.05
N LYS A 203 6.08 -23.79 -3.10
CA LYS A 203 5.47 -24.69 -2.11
C LYS A 203 4.44 -25.64 -2.73
N HIS A 204 3.67 -25.15 -3.70
CA HIS A 204 2.62 -25.88 -4.40
C HIS A 204 2.92 -25.85 -5.91
N PRO A 205 3.71 -26.83 -6.42
CA PRO A 205 4.06 -26.90 -7.85
C PRO A 205 2.84 -27.26 -8.72
N GLY A 206 2.94 -26.99 -10.02
CA GLY A 206 1.89 -27.25 -11.01
C GLY A 206 1.13 -25.99 -11.48
N GLY A 207 0.19 -26.20 -12.41
CA GLY A 207 -0.52 -25.12 -13.09
C GLY A 207 0.29 -24.47 -14.22
N ALA A 208 -0.16 -23.31 -14.69
CA ALA A 208 0.55 -22.59 -15.75
C ALA A 208 1.95 -22.13 -15.26
N ARG A 209 2.97 -22.23 -16.13
CA ARG A 209 4.36 -21.94 -15.75
C ARG A 209 4.57 -20.55 -15.16
N TRP A 210 3.89 -19.54 -15.71
CA TRP A 210 3.99 -18.17 -15.21
C TRP A 210 3.46 -18.03 -13.77
N ARG A 211 2.38 -18.77 -13.43
CA ARG A 211 1.85 -18.86 -12.07
C ARG A 211 2.84 -19.50 -11.12
N GLU A 212 3.48 -20.61 -11.51
CA GLU A 212 4.55 -21.20 -10.70
C GLU A 212 5.66 -20.21 -10.40
N ILE A 213 6.07 -19.43 -11.41
CA ILE A 213 7.08 -18.37 -11.23
C ILE A 213 6.57 -17.33 -10.24
N GLU A 214 5.32 -16.86 -10.34
CA GLU A 214 4.76 -15.90 -9.38
C GLU A 214 4.87 -16.33 -7.92
N ARG A 215 4.82 -17.65 -7.67
CA ARG A 215 4.82 -18.24 -6.33
C ARG A 215 6.21 -18.55 -5.79
N GLU A 216 7.28 -18.21 -6.51
CA GLU A 216 8.65 -18.42 -6.02
C GLU A 216 8.93 -17.61 -4.74
N ARG A 217 9.30 -18.32 -3.66
CA ARG A 217 9.70 -17.71 -2.38
C ARG A 217 11.02 -16.96 -2.44
N GLY A 218 11.14 -15.99 -1.53
CA GLY A 218 12.38 -15.24 -1.29
C GLY A 218 12.69 -14.20 -2.36
N ARG A 219 11.68 -13.73 -3.08
CA ARG A 219 11.82 -12.73 -4.17
C ARG A 219 11.32 -11.33 -3.80
N GLY A 220 10.97 -11.10 -2.53
CA GLY A 220 10.49 -9.80 -2.06
C GLY A 220 9.15 -9.37 -2.68
N ARG A 221 8.31 -10.34 -3.09
CA ARG A 221 6.98 -10.06 -3.60
C ARG A 221 6.02 -9.75 -2.44
N ILE A 222 5.32 -8.63 -2.55
CA ILE A 222 4.23 -8.22 -1.66
C ILE A 222 3.09 -7.78 -2.55
N GLN A 223 1.86 -8.16 -2.20
CA GLN A 223 0.68 -7.61 -2.85
C GLN A 223 -0.28 -7.12 -1.78
N TYR A 224 -0.52 -5.81 -1.78
CA TYR A 224 -1.32 -5.11 -0.79
C TYR A 224 -2.54 -4.51 -1.48
N ILE A 225 -3.74 -4.93 -1.06
CA ILE A 225 -4.99 -4.50 -1.67
C ILE A 225 -5.91 -3.88 -0.63
N PHE A 226 -6.64 -2.85 -1.00
CA PHE A 226 -7.72 -2.30 -0.19
C PHE A 226 -8.80 -1.67 -1.07
N GLY A 227 -10.02 -1.60 -0.55
CA GLY A 227 -11.15 -1.04 -1.26
C GLY A 227 -12.30 -0.69 -0.34
N HIS A 228 -12.78 0.55 -0.41
CA HIS A 228 -13.80 1.08 0.47
C HIS A 228 -14.88 1.81 -0.33
N ALA A 229 -16.13 1.49 -0.06
CA ALA A 229 -17.29 2.17 -0.65
C ALA A 229 -17.65 3.40 0.17
N ASP A 230 -17.47 3.29 1.48
CA ASP A 230 -17.81 4.30 2.48
C ASP A 230 -16.99 4.07 3.76
N GLY A 231 -17.29 4.82 4.81
CA GLY A 231 -16.68 4.66 6.13
C GLY A 231 -17.13 3.40 6.89
N ASP A 232 -18.07 2.63 6.36
CA ASP A 232 -18.68 1.49 7.07
C ASP A 232 -18.55 0.16 6.32
N SER A 233 -18.02 0.17 5.10
CA SER A 233 -17.91 -1.00 4.22
C SER A 233 -16.65 -0.96 3.38
N GLY A 234 -15.87 -2.03 3.49
CA GLY A 234 -14.66 -2.22 2.70
C GLY A 234 -13.75 -3.28 3.27
N PHE A 235 -12.54 -3.34 2.73
CA PHE A 235 -11.55 -4.31 3.16
C PHE A 235 -10.15 -3.79 2.93
N LEU A 236 -9.21 -4.47 3.56
CA LEU A 236 -7.79 -4.29 3.40
C LEU A 236 -7.12 -5.62 3.61
N GLY A 237 -6.10 -5.97 2.81
CA GLY A 237 -5.27 -7.11 3.16
C GLY A 237 -4.05 -7.34 2.29
N PHE A 238 -3.17 -8.16 2.83
CA PHE A 238 -1.93 -8.57 2.19
C PHE A 238 -2.09 -9.98 1.65
N ALA A 239 -2.03 -10.11 0.33
CA ALA A 239 -1.97 -11.41 -0.29
C ALA A 239 -0.57 -12.02 -0.11
N ARG A 240 -0.55 -13.35 -0.03
CA ARG A 240 0.65 -14.17 0.07
C ARG A 240 0.82 -15.04 -1.17
N PRO A 241 1.18 -14.47 -2.34
CA PRO A 241 1.22 -15.25 -3.57
C PRO A 241 2.17 -16.45 -3.54
N GLN A 242 3.30 -16.33 -2.85
CA GLN A 242 4.24 -17.42 -2.62
C GLN A 242 3.67 -18.62 -1.85
N ASP A 243 2.55 -18.43 -1.16
CA ASP A 243 1.81 -19.44 -0.43
C ASP A 243 0.57 -19.93 -1.23
N GLY A 244 0.37 -19.44 -2.45
CA GLY A 244 -0.80 -19.78 -3.27
C GLY A 244 -0.77 -21.16 -3.91
N ASP A 245 -1.90 -21.57 -4.46
CA ASP A 245 -2.09 -22.85 -5.14
C ASP A 245 -1.80 -22.80 -6.65
N ALA A 246 -1.91 -23.96 -7.31
CA ALA A 246 -1.67 -24.11 -8.75
C ALA A 246 -2.65 -23.30 -9.62
N ASP A 247 -3.88 -23.09 -9.13
CA ASP A 247 -4.92 -22.32 -9.83
C ASP A 247 -4.72 -20.80 -9.69
N GLY A 248 -3.88 -20.37 -8.74
CA GLY A 248 -3.47 -18.99 -8.55
C GLY A 248 -4.18 -18.29 -7.40
N TRP A 249 -4.91 -19.02 -6.55
CA TRP A 249 -5.43 -18.46 -5.31
C TRP A 249 -4.30 -18.28 -4.31
N SER A 250 -4.15 -17.05 -3.84
CA SER A 250 -3.15 -16.63 -2.87
C SER A 250 -3.85 -16.39 -1.53
N PRO A 251 -3.46 -17.06 -0.44
CA PRO A 251 -4.07 -16.81 0.86
C PRO A 251 -3.78 -15.38 1.34
N MET A 252 -4.64 -14.86 2.21
CA MET A 252 -4.47 -13.57 2.87
C MET A 252 -4.41 -13.81 4.37
N ASN A 253 -3.32 -13.41 5.01
CA ASN A 253 -3.03 -13.73 6.41
C ASN A 253 -3.06 -12.50 7.33
N GLY A 254 -3.47 -11.34 6.82
CA GLY A 254 -3.73 -10.17 7.64
C GLY A 254 -4.32 -9.01 6.85
N GLY A 255 -4.75 -8.01 7.61
CA GLY A 255 -5.68 -6.97 7.17
C GLY A 255 -7.03 -7.12 7.88
N TYR A 256 -8.05 -6.46 7.35
CA TYR A 256 -9.37 -6.44 7.95
C TYR A 256 -10.51 -6.50 6.93
N LEU A 257 -11.67 -6.91 7.42
CA LEU A 257 -12.97 -6.65 6.82
C LEU A 257 -13.69 -5.57 7.63
N LEU A 258 -14.18 -4.54 6.95
CA LEU A 258 -15.06 -3.53 7.49
C LEU A 258 -16.47 -3.78 6.93
N ARG A 259 -17.41 -4.11 7.80
CA ARG A 259 -18.80 -4.37 7.42
C ARG A 259 -19.72 -3.80 8.48
N ASP A 260 -20.68 -2.99 8.06
CA ASP A 260 -21.64 -2.29 8.92
C ASP A 260 -20.95 -1.51 10.06
N GLY A 261 -19.89 -0.77 9.73
CA GLY A 261 -19.10 0.03 10.67
C GLY A 261 -18.21 -0.79 11.62
N THR A 262 -18.23 -2.12 11.51
CA THR A 262 -17.51 -3.03 12.40
C THR A 262 -16.32 -3.67 11.70
N PHE A 263 -15.13 -3.48 12.28
CA PHE A 263 -13.88 -4.12 11.85
C PHE A 263 -13.74 -5.54 12.40
N GLY A 264 -13.31 -6.48 11.57
CA GLY A 264 -12.85 -7.81 11.94
C GLY A 264 -11.54 -8.13 11.23
N ASN A 265 -10.57 -8.72 11.94
CA ASN A 265 -9.32 -9.14 11.32
C ASN A 265 -9.61 -10.25 10.32
N LEU A 266 -8.89 -10.30 9.20
CA LEU A 266 -9.03 -11.41 8.25
C LEU A 266 -8.61 -12.72 8.91
N ALA A 267 -9.45 -13.74 8.79
CA ALA A 267 -9.12 -15.11 9.15
C ALA A 267 -8.18 -15.70 8.08
N LYS A 268 -7.15 -16.42 8.53
CA LYS A 268 -6.18 -17.08 7.63
C LYS A 268 -6.87 -18.15 6.80
N GLU A 269 -7.85 -18.82 7.38
CA GLU A 269 -8.73 -19.78 6.71
C GLU A 269 -9.83 -19.03 5.96
N GLY A 270 -9.96 -19.33 4.66
CA GLY A 270 -11.03 -18.80 3.82
C GLY A 270 -10.74 -17.46 3.14
N SER A 271 -9.81 -16.65 3.65
CA SER A 271 -9.41 -15.40 2.97
C SER A 271 -8.37 -15.65 1.88
N ARG A 272 -8.69 -15.29 0.64
CA ARG A 272 -7.82 -15.51 -0.53
C ARG A 272 -8.13 -14.55 -1.68
N MET A 273 -7.14 -14.33 -2.53
CA MET A 273 -7.24 -13.51 -3.73
C MET A 273 -6.64 -14.24 -4.94
N ARG A 274 -7.21 -14.01 -6.12
CA ARG A 274 -6.70 -14.48 -7.41
C ARG A 274 -6.59 -13.31 -8.38
N SER A 275 -5.37 -13.02 -8.82
CA SER A 275 -5.08 -11.94 -9.77
C SER A 275 -5.07 -12.45 -11.20
N PHE A 276 -5.74 -11.76 -12.12
CA PHE A 276 -5.70 -12.01 -13.56
C PHE A 276 -4.84 -10.93 -14.22
N ARG A 277 -3.87 -11.37 -15.04
CA ARG A 277 -2.85 -10.49 -15.61
C ARG A 277 -3.07 -10.28 -17.09
N ASN A 278 -2.87 -9.04 -17.52
CA ASN A 278 -2.76 -8.73 -18.94
C ASN A 278 -1.48 -9.40 -19.48
N PRO A 279 -1.57 -10.23 -20.52
CA PRO A 279 -0.43 -11.03 -20.98
C PRO A 279 0.62 -10.22 -21.77
N GLU A 280 0.30 -9.00 -22.21
CA GLU A 280 1.28 -8.11 -22.85
C GLU A 280 2.11 -7.37 -21.83
N THR A 281 1.50 -6.83 -20.78
CA THR A 281 2.20 -6.03 -19.76
C THR A 281 2.65 -6.84 -18.55
N GLY A 282 1.95 -7.94 -18.23
CA GLY A 282 2.15 -8.74 -17.02
C GLY A 282 1.49 -8.13 -15.77
N TRP A 283 0.86 -6.97 -15.89
CA TRP A 283 0.22 -6.31 -14.74
C TRP A 283 -1.17 -6.89 -14.49
N CYS A 284 -1.62 -6.81 -13.24
CA CYS A 284 -2.99 -7.17 -12.91
C CYS A 284 -3.97 -6.29 -13.71
N SER A 285 -5.01 -6.91 -14.26
CA SER A 285 -6.14 -6.24 -14.91
C SER A 285 -7.44 -6.44 -14.14
N HIS A 286 -7.55 -7.57 -13.45
CA HIS A 286 -8.75 -8.00 -12.75
C HIS A 286 -8.39 -8.90 -11.56
N MET A 287 -9.22 -8.92 -10.53
CA MET A 287 -9.02 -9.76 -9.35
C MET A 287 -10.33 -10.35 -8.84
N GLN A 288 -10.24 -11.56 -8.32
CA GLN A 288 -11.26 -12.17 -7.48
C GLN A 288 -10.76 -12.24 -6.05
N VAL A 289 -11.59 -11.87 -5.09
CA VAL A 289 -11.25 -11.94 -3.66
C VAL A 289 -12.39 -12.59 -2.90
N GLU A 290 -12.04 -13.53 -2.03
CA GLU A 290 -12.94 -14.12 -1.05
C GLU A 290 -12.36 -13.81 0.32
N LEU A 291 -13.14 -13.19 1.19
CA LEU A 291 -12.71 -12.79 2.52
C LEU A 291 -13.59 -13.45 3.57
N VAL A 292 -12.95 -13.88 4.65
CA VAL A 292 -13.59 -14.30 5.89
C VAL A 292 -12.88 -13.60 7.02
N ASP A 293 -13.61 -13.00 7.96
CA ASP A 293 -13.00 -12.40 9.14
C ASP A 293 -13.13 -13.29 10.39
N THR A 294 -12.45 -12.90 11.47
CA THR A 294 -12.48 -13.64 12.74
C THR A 294 -13.84 -13.59 13.46
N LEU A 295 -14.80 -12.82 12.96
CA LEU A 295 -16.18 -12.80 13.42
C LEU A 295 -17.07 -13.74 12.58
N GLY A 296 -16.51 -14.45 11.59
CA GLY A 296 -17.21 -15.37 10.71
C GLY A 296 -17.99 -14.67 9.57
N ARG A 297 -17.79 -13.37 9.37
CA ARG A 297 -18.42 -12.62 8.28
C ARG A 297 -17.65 -12.86 7.00
N THR A 298 -18.36 -12.87 5.88
CA THR A 298 -17.77 -13.11 4.56
C THR A 298 -17.99 -11.92 3.63
N MET A 299 -17.14 -11.83 2.61
CA MET A 299 -17.30 -10.90 1.49
C MET A 299 -16.66 -11.49 0.24
N THR A 300 -17.39 -11.44 -0.88
CA THR A 300 -16.86 -11.75 -2.21
C THR A 300 -16.70 -10.45 -2.95
N VAL A 301 -15.51 -10.24 -3.52
CA VAL A 301 -15.14 -9.00 -4.20
C VAL A 301 -14.64 -9.31 -5.60
N GLU A 302 -15.11 -8.53 -6.56
CA GLU A 302 -14.55 -8.48 -7.91
C GLU A 302 -13.82 -7.13 -8.10
N GLY A 303 -12.57 -7.17 -8.56
CA GLY A 303 -11.72 -6.01 -8.72
C GLY A 303 -11.36 -5.75 -10.17
N THR A 304 -11.41 -4.50 -10.62
CA THR A 304 -10.97 -4.10 -11.97
C THR A 304 -10.00 -2.94 -11.89
N ALA A 305 -8.86 -3.08 -12.57
CA ALA A 305 -7.86 -2.04 -12.67
C ALA A 305 -8.35 -0.91 -13.59
N ILE A 306 -8.32 0.32 -13.08
CA ILE A 306 -8.83 1.50 -13.80
C ILE A 306 -7.69 2.34 -14.36
N SER A 307 -6.67 2.60 -13.56
CA SER A 307 -5.46 3.29 -13.94
C SER A 307 -4.29 2.77 -13.13
N ARG A 308 -3.07 3.07 -13.54
CA ARG A 308 -1.88 2.47 -12.93
C ARG A 308 -0.64 3.33 -13.11
N MET A 309 0.31 3.16 -12.20
CA MET A 309 1.68 3.63 -12.34
C MET A 309 2.69 2.52 -12.13
N SER A 310 3.89 2.70 -12.69
CA SER A 310 5.09 1.93 -12.40
C SER A 310 6.33 2.82 -12.53
N GLU A 311 7.14 2.94 -11.47
CA GLU A 311 8.39 3.72 -11.53
C GLU A 311 9.44 3.05 -12.43
N ALA A 312 9.41 1.72 -12.53
CA ALA A 312 10.46 0.93 -13.18
C ALA A 312 9.94 -0.06 -14.24
N GLY A 313 8.66 0.03 -14.61
CA GLY A 313 8.01 -0.85 -15.58
C GLY A 313 7.72 -2.28 -15.09
N TYR A 314 8.09 -2.60 -13.85
CA TYR A 314 7.71 -3.82 -13.14
C TYR A 314 7.06 -3.45 -11.83
N GLY A 315 6.11 -4.28 -11.40
CA GLY A 315 5.22 -3.93 -10.30
C GLY A 315 4.40 -2.67 -10.57
N THR A 316 3.33 -2.50 -9.82
CA THR A 316 2.39 -1.42 -10.05
C THR A 316 1.72 -0.99 -8.77
N ASN A 317 1.43 0.31 -8.68
CA ASN A 317 0.33 0.79 -7.88
C ASN A 317 -0.83 1.08 -8.84
N GLN A 318 -2.01 0.58 -8.53
CA GLN A 318 -3.17 0.67 -9.41
C GLN A 318 -4.35 1.25 -8.67
N LEU A 319 -5.08 2.17 -9.31
CA LEU A 319 -6.42 2.51 -8.87
C LEU A 319 -7.34 1.35 -9.26
N MET A 320 -8.02 0.81 -8.27
CA MET A 320 -8.92 -0.33 -8.43
C MET A 320 -10.36 0.11 -8.15
N ARG A 321 -11.28 -0.34 -9.02
CA ARG A 321 -12.71 -0.39 -8.75
C ARG A 321 -13.03 -1.77 -8.17
N TRP A 322 -13.73 -1.81 -7.05
CA TRP A 322 -14.11 -3.04 -6.36
C TRP A 322 -15.62 -3.16 -6.28
N ASP A 323 -16.19 -4.30 -6.69
CA ASP A 323 -17.60 -4.62 -6.59
C ASP A 323 -17.83 -5.66 -5.49
N TYR A 324 -18.67 -5.35 -4.52
CA TYR A 324 -19.04 -6.26 -3.44
C TYR A 324 -20.35 -5.81 -2.79
N ASP A 325 -21.18 -6.75 -2.33
CA ASP A 325 -22.42 -6.48 -1.60
C ASP A 325 -23.35 -5.44 -2.28
N GLY A 326 -23.36 -5.37 -3.62
CA GLY A 326 -24.12 -4.37 -4.38
C GLY A 326 -23.58 -2.93 -4.31
N LYS A 327 -22.41 -2.73 -3.71
CA LYS A 327 -21.68 -1.46 -3.61
C LYS A 327 -20.49 -1.42 -4.57
N ILE A 328 -20.04 -0.21 -4.86
CA ILE A 328 -18.79 0.06 -5.56
C ILE A 328 -17.83 0.71 -4.56
N GLY A 329 -16.72 0.03 -4.28
CA GLY A 329 -15.59 0.55 -3.54
C GLY A 329 -14.46 1.02 -4.44
N TRP A 330 -13.64 1.92 -3.90
CA TRP A 330 -12.44 2.43 -4.54
C TRP A 330 -11.25 2.23 -3.60
N GLY A 331 -10.09 1.99 -4.19
CA GLY A 331 -8.86 1.78 -3.46
C GLY A 331 -7.78 1.29 -4.40
N GLU A 332 -6.90 0.42 -3.92
CA GLU A 332 -5.68 0.12 -4.65
C GLU A 332 -5.29 -1.35 -4.69
N ASP A 333 -4.47 -1.65 -5.69
CA ASP A 333 -3.57 -2.81 -5.73
C ASP A 333 -2.12 -2.31 -5.81
N GLN A 334 -1.34 -2.66 -4.80
CA GLN A 334 0.11 -2.46 -4.77
C GLN A 334 0.80 -3.81 -5.00
N ASP A 335 1.04 -4.13 -6.28
CA ASP A 335 1.68 -5.38 -6.71
C ASP A 335 3.19 -5.15 -6.84
N VAL A 336 3.92 -5.41 -5.76
CA VAL A 336 5.37 -5.15 -5.66
C VAL A 336 6.16 -6.36 -6.14
N TRP A 337 7.12 -6.10 -7.02
CA TRP A 337 7.96 -7.12 -7.64
C TRP A 337 9.45 -6.79 -7.59
N ASN A 338 10.28 -7.84 -7.58
CA ASN A 338 11.64 -7.73 -8.07
C ASN A 338 11.66 -7.75 -9.61
N GLY A 339 12.40 -6.83 -10.24
CA GLY A 339 12.39 -6.68 -11.70
C GLY A 339 12.79 -7.95 -12.48
N ARG A 340 13.83 -8.68 -12.06
CA ARG A 340 14.24 -9.93 -12.74
C ARG A 340 13.18 -11.01 -12.59
N HIS A 341 12.52 -11.06 -11.43
CA HIS A 341 11.44 -12.01 -11.17
C HIS A 341 10.21 -11.72 -12.03
N PHE A 342 9.81 -10.44 -12.13
CA PHE A 342 8.71 -9.99 -12.98
C PHE A 342 8.98 -10.29 -14.46
N GLN A 343 10.20 -10.02 -14.96
CA GLN A 343 10.57 -10.32 -16.35
C GLN A 343 10.44 -11.82 -16.68
N ARG A 344 10.90 -12.71 -15.79
CA ARG A 344 10.74 -14.15 -15.96
C ARG A 344 9.26 -14.56 -16.00
N MET A 345 8.45 -14.00 -15.11
CA MET A 345 7.00 -14.22 -15.09
C MET A 345 6.36 -13.76 -16.41
N LEU A 346 6.67 -12.54 -16.86
CA LEU A 346 6.12 -11.97 -18.08
C LEU A 346 6.49 -12.77 -19.35
N GLN A 347 7.74 -13.24 -19.44
CA GLN A 347 8.17 -14.11 -20.54
C GLN A 347 7.36 -15.41 -20.58
N ALA A 348 7.18 -16.07 -19.43
CA ALA A 348 6.38 -17.28 -19.35
C ALA A 348 4.89 -17.03 -19.63
N LEU A 349 4.36 -15.89 -19.19
CA LEU A 349 2.96 -15.50 -19.42
C LEU A 349 2.70 -15.27 -20.92
N ARG A 350 3.62 -14.60 -21.62
CA ARG A 350 3.54 -14.38 -23.07
C ARG A 350 3.64 -15.69 -23.86
N ALA A 351 4.44 -16.64 -23.39
CA ALA A 351 4.61 -17.94 -24.03
C ALA A 351 3.45 -18.92 -23.78
N TRP A 352 2.59 -18.64 -22.79
CA TRP A 352 1.41 -19.44 -22.49
C TRP A 352 0.20 -19.08 -23.38
N LYS A 353 0.28 -17.97 -24.13
CA LYS A 353 -0.76 -17.54 -25.07
C LYS A 353 -1.01 -18.56 -26.18
#